data_AF-A0A830D2X4-F1
#
_entry.id   AF-A0A830D2X4-F1
#
_cell.length_a   1.000
_cell.length_b   1.000
_cell.length_c   1.000
_cell.angle_alpha   90.00
_cell.angle_beta   90.00
_cell.angle_gamma   90.00
#
_symmetry.space_group_name_H-M   'P 1'
#
loop_
_entity.id
_entity.type
_entity.pdbx_description
1 polymer ?
#
loop_
_entity_poly.entity_id
_entity_poly.type
_entity_poly.pdbx_seq_one_letter_code
_entity_poly.pdbx_strand_id
1 'polypeptide(L)'
;MSKMGAILASGILDAGGRNVSIKLLSKTKHDKMTAVIGLAVFTQFWYWYPLIYFISLVFSPTAFIGLNYDLKVPTFEFLSHANPSLFKYPKPTTIPTATSAVKLPTAVLSTLEKAKARATKKEVDKANADKAEPSSAATSSGKGKSSDKDGEP
;
A
#
# COMPACT_ATOMS: atom_id res chain seq x y z
N MET A 1 26.90 -7.07 10.35
CA MET A 1 26.05 -8.29 10.37
C MET A 1 24.59 -8.01 9.99
N SER A 2 23.91 -7.03 10.60
CA SER A 2 22.46 -6.82 10.38
C SER A 2 22.06 -6.40 8.95
N LYS A 3 22.91 -5.63 8.24
CA LYS A 3 22.64 -5.21 6.85
C LYS A 3 22.56 -6.40 5.88
N MET A 4 23.47 -7.36 6.03
CA MET A 4 23.49 -8.57 5.20
C MET A 4 22.23 -9.40 5.41
N GLY A 5 21.82 -9.60 6.67
CA GLY A 5 20.57 -10.30 7.00
C GLY A 5 19.33 -9.63 6.42
N ALA A 6 19.25 -8.30 6.43
CA ALA A 6 18.14 -7.56 5.84
C ALA A 6 18.05 -7.74 4.31
N ILE A 7 19.20 -7.73 3.61
CA ILE A 7 19.27 -7.99 2.17
C ILE A 7 18.84 -9.42 1.86
N LEU A 8 19.34 -10.40 2.62
CA LEU A 8 18.96 -11.80 2.46
C LEU A 8 17.47 -12.04 2.72
N ALA A 9 16.91 -11.48 3.79
CA ALA A 9 15.50 -11.60 4.10
C ALA A 9 14.61 -11.03 2.98
N SER A 10 15.00 -9.87 2.43
CA SER A 10 14.29 -9.26 1.30
C SER A 10 14.37 -10.13 0.04
N GLY A 11 15.56 -10.68 -0.26
CA GLY A 11 15.75 -11.58 -1.39
C GLY A 11 14.99 -12.91 -1.25
N ILE A 12 14.86 -13.44 -0.03
CA ILE A 12 14.07 -14.64 0.24
C ILE A 12 12.57 -14.37 0.08
N LEU A 13 12.09 -13.22 0.54
CA LEU A 13 10.68 -12.82 0.41
C LEU A 13 10.27 -12.70 -1.06
N ASP A 14 11.14 -12.13 -1.89
CA ASP A 14 10.91 -11.96 -3.33
C ASP A 14 11.48 -13.11 -4.20
N ALA A 15 11.86 -14.23 -3.58
CA ALA A 15 12.50 -15.35 -4.26
C ALA A 15 11.65 -15.88 -5.43
N GLY A 16 12.28 -16.08 -6.59
CA GLY A 16 11.64 -16.59 -7.80
C GLY A 16 10.43 -15.78 -8.26
N GLY A 17 10.42 -14.46 -8.01
CA GLY A 17 9.31 -13.58 -8.37
C GLY A 17 8.04 -13.88 -7.57
N ARG A 18 8.18 -14.33 -6.31
CA ARG A 18 7.08 -14.76 -5.41
C ARG A 18 6.30 -15.98 -5.91
N ASN A 19 6.87 -16.76 -6.84
CA ASN A 19 6.29 -18.02 -7.33
C ASN A 19 6.87 -19.27 -6.67
N VAL A 20 7.67 -19.07 -5.64
CA VAL A 20 8.44 -20.13 -5.03
C VAL A 20 8.24 -20.08 -3.52
N SER A 21 8.19 -21.27 -2.91
CA SER A 21 7.98 -21.43 -1.48
C SER A 21 9.04 -22.36 -0.89
N ILE A 22 9.41 -22.11 0.36
CA ILE A 22 10.23 -23.03 1.15
C ILE A 22 9.35 -24.20 1.58
N LYS A 23 9.67 -25.41 1.12
CA LYS A 23 8.92 -26.63 1.45
C LYS A 23 9.87 -27.77 1.79
N LEU A 24 9.87 -28.16 3.07
CA LEU A 24 10.62 -29.32 3.55
C LEU A 24 9.89 -30.64 3.25
N LEU A 25 8.55 -30.59 3.18
CA LEU A 25 7.71 -31.74 2.86
C LEU A 25 7.13 -31.62 1.45
N SER A 26 7.01 -32.76 0.77
CA SER A 26 6.24 -32.90 -0.45
C SER A 26 4.74 -32.80 -0.18
N LYS A 27 3.95 -32.53 -1.23
CA LYS A 27 2.47 -32.60 -1.18
C LYS A 27 1.99 -33.99 -0.75
N THR A 28 2.77 -35.02 -1.08
CA THR A 28 2.53 -36.43 -0.72
C THR A 28 3.04 -36.79 0.69
N LYS A 29 3.43 -35.81 1.51
CA LYS A 29 3.97 -35.98 2.88
C LYS A 29 5.29 -36.75 2.98
N HIS A 30 6.02 -36.91 1.88
CA HIS A 30 7.41 -37.37 1.92
C HIS A 30 8.38 -36.22 2.17
N ASP A 31 9.42 -36.47 2.96
CA ASP A 31 10.45 -35.48 3.25
C ASP A 31 11.34 -35.23 2.03
N LYS A 32 11.49 -33.95 1.66
CA LYS A 32 12.43 -33.54 0.63
C LYS A 32 13.80 -33.37 1.25
N MET A 33 14.57 -34.46 1.26
CA MET A 33 15.89 -34.50 1.87
C MET A 33 16.83 -33.40 1.34
N THR A 34 16.75 -33.07 0.05
CA THR A 34 17.53 -31.98 -0.56
C THR A 34 17.19 -30.60 0.02
N ALA A 35 15.91 -30.32 0.29
CA ALA A 35 15.46 -29.07 0.88
C ALA A 35 15.85 -29.00 2.37
N VAL A 36 15.78 -30.13 3.09
CA VAL A 36 16.20 -30.21 4.51
C VAL A 36 17.70 -29.95 4.63
N ILE A 37 18.53 -30.65 3.83
CA ILE A 37 19.98 -30.47 3.82
C ILE A 37 20.34 -29.05 3.37
N GLY A 38 19.71 -28.54 2.31
CA GLY A 38 19.96 -27.19 1.81
C GLY A 38 19.69 -26.11 2.86
N LEU A 39 18.62 -26.25 3.65
CA LEU A 39 18.32 -25.32 4.73
C LEU A 39 19.29 -25.45 5.91
N ALA A 40 19.70 -26.68 6.26
CA ALA A 40 20.67 -26.92 7.33
C ALA A 40 22.08 -26.39 6.99
N VAL A 41 22.52 -26.52 5.74
CA VAL A 41 23.81 -25.97 5.29
C VAL A 41 23.74 -24.45 5.18
N PHE A 42 22.60 -23.91 4.76
CA PHE A 42 22.39 -22.47 4.67
C PHE A 42 22.63 -21.76 6.02
N THR A 43 22.17 -22.31 7.15
CA THR A 43 22.34 -21.65 8.46
C THR A 43 23.81 -21.51 8.89
N GLN A 44 24.71 -22.30 8.32
CA GLN A 44 26.15 -22.31 8.64
C GLN A 44 26.96 -21.26 7.86
N PHE A 45 26.31 -20.25 7.26
CA PHE A 45 26.96 -19.18 6.49
C PHE A 45 27.96 -18.31 7.27
N TRP A 46 27.98 -18.41 8.60
CA TRP A 46 28.81 -17.56 9.48
C TRP A 46 30.31 -17.79 9.30
N TYR A 47 30.72 -19.04 9.07
CA TYR A 47 32.12 -19.38 8.86
C TYR A 47 32.51 -19.29 7.39
N TRP A 48 31.58 -19.60 6.47
CA TRP A 48 31.84 -19.59 5.03
C TRP A 48 30.65 -19.04 4.23
N TYR A 49 30.81 -17.83 3.69
CA TYR A 49 29.74 -17.08 3.00
C TYR A 49 29.11 -17.76 1.77
N PRO A 50 29.83 -18.50 0.90
CA PRO A 50 29.23 -19.19 -0.24
C PRO A 50 28.16 -20.23 0.15
N LEU A 51 28.11 -20.64 1.42
CA LEU A 51 27.06 -21.56 1.89
C LEU A 51 25.65 -20.96 1.79
N ILE A 52 25.53 -19.64 1.63
CA ILE A 52 24.26 -18.94 1.39
C ILE A 52 23.56 -19.46 0.14
N TYR A 53 24.31 -19.87 -0.90
CA TYR A 53 23.73 -20.30 -2.18
C TYR A 53 22.94 -21.62 -2.09
N PHE A 54 23.15 -22.42 -1.04
CA PHE A 54 22.41 -23.67 -0.82
C PHE A 54 20.92 -23.45 -0.50
N ILE A 55 20.51 -22.22 -0.22
CA ILE A 55 19.08 -21.87 -0.10
C ILE A 55 18.29 -22.16 -1.38
N SER A 56 18.95 -22.17 -2.54
CA SER A 56 18.33 -22.50 -3.84
C SER A 56 17.72 -23.90 -3.89
N LEU A 57 18.25 -24.88 -3.13
CA LEU A 57 17.71 -26.25 -3.08
C LEU A 57 16.40 -26.35 -2.29
N VAL A 58 16.14 -25.39 -1.41
CA VAL A 58 14.96 -25.36 -0.53
C VAL A 58 13.72 -24.85 -1.28
N PHE A 59 13.96 -24.07 -2.31
CA PHE A 59 12.96 -23.40 -3.12
C PHE A 59 12.20 -24.38 -4.01
N SER A 60 10.90 -24.56 -3.73
CA SER A 60 9.98 -25.38 -4.51
C SER A 60 8.98 -24.51 -5.26
N PRO A 61 8.93 -24.55 -6.61
CA PRO A 61 8.01 -23.72 -7.40
C PRO A 61 6.55 -24.09 -7.10
N THR A 62 5.71 -23.07 -6.97
CA THR A 62 4.27 -23.19 -6.77
C THR A 62 3.53 -22.71 -8.00
N ALA A 63 3.53 -23.54 -9.04
CA ALA A 63 2.82 -23.30 -10.29
C ALA A 63 1.93 -24.48 -10.65
N PHE A 64 0.85 -24.21 -11.39
CA PHE A 64 0.06 -25.23 -12.07
C PHE A 64 0.64 -25.40 -13.47
N ILE A 65 1.07 -26.62 -13.78
CA ILE A 65 1.64 -26.96 -15.08
C ILE A 65 0.75 -28.06 -15.65
N GLY A 66 0.00 -27.73 -16.70
CA GLY A 66 -0.78 -28.69 -17.47
C GLY A 66 0.07 -29.29 -18.57
N LEU A 67 -0.04 -30.60 -18.77
CA LEU A 67 0.63 -31.33 -19.85
C LEU A 67 -0.40 -32.23 -20.54
N ASN A 68 -0.32 -32.33 -21.87
CA ASN A 68 -1.08 -33.33 -22.61
C ASN A 68 -0.35 -34.69 -22.60
N TYR A 69 -0.94 -35.72 -23.20
CA TYR A 69 -0.32 -37.05 -23.34
C TYR A 69 1.01 -37.02 -24.11
N ASP A 70 1.18 -36.08 -25.04
CA ASP A 70 2.41 -35.88 -25.81
C ASP A 70 3.46 -35.00 -25.08
N LEU A 71 3.27 -34.69 -23.79
CA LEU A 71 4.13 -33.79 -22.99
C LEU A 71 4.26 -32.37 -23.55
N LYS A 72 3.31 -31.92 -24.38
CA LYS A 72 3.17 -30.54 -24.84
C LYS A 72 2.39 -29.72 -23.81
N VAL A 73 2.68 -28.43 -23.74
CA VAL A 73 2.00 -27.47 -22.85
C VAL A 73 0.77 -26.92 -23.59
N PRO A 74 -0.47 -27.34 -23.25
CA PRO A 74 -1.67 -26.74 -23.82
C PRO A 74 -1.96 -25.37 -23.19
N THR A 75 -2.68 -24.52 -23.92
CA THR A 75 -3.28 -23.30 -23.37
C THR A 75 -4.59 -23.68 -22.68
N PHE A 76 -4.68 -23.47 -21.37
CA PHE A 76 -5.90 -23.73 -20.60
C PHE A 76 -6.12 -22.63 -19.56
N GLU A 77 -7.39 -22.42 -19.23
CA GLU A 77 -7.82 -21.51 -18.17
C GLU A 77 -8.35 -22.34 -16.99
N PHE A 78 -8.13 -21.86 -15.76
CA PHE A 78 -8.61 -22.52 -14.54
C PHE A 78 -9.58 -21.62 -13.81
N LEU A 79 -10.71 -22.17 -13.38
CA LEU A 79 -11.69 -21.47 -12.57
C LEU A 79 -11.32 -21.60 -11.09
N SER A 80 -10.95 -20.47 -10.46
CA SER A 80 -10.73 -20.38 -9.01
C SER A 80 -11.97 -19.81 -8.33
N HIS A 81 -12.49 -20.51 -7.32
CA HIS A 81 -13.62 -20.05 -6.50
C HIS A 81 -13.22 -19.02 -5.42
N ALA A 82 -11.93 -18.70 -5.29
CA ALA A 82 -11.43 -17.77 -4.29
C ALA A 82 -11.36 -16.34 -4.83
N ASN A 83 -11.40 -15.35 -3.92
CA ASN A 83 -11.39 -13.93 -4.30
C ASN A 83 -10.10 -13.57 -5.07
N PRO A 84 -10.18 -12.94 -6.26
CA PRO A 84 -9.02 -12.56 -7.06
C PRO A 84 -8.00 -11.67 -6.34
N SER A 85 -8.43 -10.89 -5.34
CA SER A 85 -7.53 -10.00 -4.60
C SER A 85 -6.46 -10.75 -3.79
N LEU A 86 -6.71 -12.00 -3.39
CA LEU A 86 -5.75 -12.81 -2.62
C LEU A 86 -4.58 -13.30 -3.50
N PHE A 87 -4.81 -13.43 -4.80
CA PHE A 87 -3.81 -13.94 -5.75
C PHE A 87 -3.03 -12.83 -6.46
N LYS A 88 -3.38 -11.55 -6.23
CA LYS A 88 -2.61 -10.44 -6.78
C LYS A 88 -1.24 -10.39 -6.12
N TYR A 89 -0.18 -10.31 -6.94
CA TYR A 89 1.14 -10.03 -6.39
C TYR A 89 1.11 -8.68 -5.66
N PRO A 90 1.78 -8.59 -4.50
CA PRO A 90 1.96 -7.31 -3.84
C PRO A 90 2.68 -6.34 -4.77
N LYS A 91 2.25 -5.08 -4.73
CA LYS A 91 2.85 -4.04 -5.58
C LYS A 91 4.34 -3.95 -5.27
N PRO A 92 5.22 -3.89 -6.29
CA PRO A 92 6.64 -3.67 -6.07
C PRO A 92 6.85 -2.44 -5.18
N THR A 93 7.76 -2.54 -4.22
CA THR A 93 8.19 -1.38 -3.46
C THR A 93 8.82 -0.41 -4.46
N THR A 94 8.11 0.67 -4.76
CA THR A 94 8.66 1.71 -5.64
C THR A 94 9.94 2.19 -4.98
N ILE A 95 11.07 2.02 -5.68
CA ILE A 95 12.30 2.74 -5.36
C ILE A 95 11.84 4.19 -5.20
N PRO A 96 12.20 4.91 -4.13
CA PRO A 96 11.96 6.33 -4.10
C PRO A 96 12.65 6.88 -5.34
N THR A 97 11.87 7.13 -6.39
CA THR A 97 12.24 8.08 -7.42
C THR A 97 12.77 9.24 -6.62
N ALA A 98 14.00 9.65 -6.91
CA ALA A 98 14.49 10.93 -6.49
C ALA A 98 13.53 11.97 -7.08
N THR A 99 12.40 12.16 -6.42
CA THR A 99 11.60 13.36 -6.48
C THR A 99 12.50 14.38 -5.80
N SER A 100 13.52 14.82 -6.55
CA SER A 100 13.89 16.21 -6.59
C SER A 100 12.59 16.99 -6.39
N ALA A 101 12.59 17.78 -5.33
CA ALA A 101 11.44 18.50 -4.85
C ALA A 101 10.80 19.34 -5.97
N VAL A 102 9.90 18.74 -6.75
CA VAL A 102 8.85 19.50 -7.41
C VAL A 102 7.92 19.84 -6.26
N LYS A 103 8.18 21.03 -5.70
CA LYS A 103 7.31 21.75 -4.78
C LYS A 103 5.92 21.79 -5.39
N LEU A 104 5.11 20.77 -5.11
CA LEU A 104 3.66 20.91 -5.16
C LEU A 104 3.35 22.07 -4.21
N PRO A 105 2.56 23.07 -4.65
CA PRO A 105 2.34 24.27 -3.89
C PRO A 105 1.80 23.88 -2.53
N THR A 106 2.60 24.21 -1.52
CA THR A 106 2.27 24.40 -0.12
C THR A 106 0.81 24.12 0.17
N ALA A 107 0.54 22.96 0.78
CA ALA A 107 -0.75 22.66 1.35
C ALA A 107 -1.23 23.88 2.13
N VAL A 108 -2.32 24.50 1.68
CA VAL A 108 -3.00 25.55 2.44
C VAL A 108 -3.59 24.84 3.66
N LEU A 109 -2.78 24.74 4.71
CA LEU A 109 -3.22 24.26 6.00
C LEU A 109 -4.32 25.21 6.49
N SER A 110 -5.34 24.63 7.10
CA SER A 110 -6.51 25.32 7.68
C SER A 110 -6.18 26.49 8.61
N THR A 111 -4.92 26.64 9.02
CA THR A 111 -4.38 27.81 9.74
C THR A 111 -4.23 29.06 8.87
N LEU A 112 -3.87 28.94 7.58
CA LEU A 112 -3.81 30.06 6.63
C LEU A 112 -5.21 30.60 6.30
N GLU A 113 -6.19 29.71 6.13
CA GLU A 113 -7.59 30.10 5.94
C GLU A 113 -8.19 30.72 7.19
N LYS A 114 -7.94 30.13 8.38
CA LYS A 114 -8.37 30.72 9.66
C LYS A 114 -7.65 32.05 9.95
N ALA A 115 -6.40 32.20 9.54
CA ALA A 115 -5.66 33.46 9.68
C ALA A 115 -6.21 34.54 8.73
N LYS A 116 -6.47 34.20 7.46
CA LYS A 116 -7.16 35.11 6.53
C LYS A 116 -8.57 35.45 6.99
N ALA A 117 -9.35 34.49 7.48
CA ALA A 117 -10.70 34.72 8.01
C ALA A 117 -10.70 35.56 9.31
N ARG A 118 -9.65 35.48 10.14
CA ARG A 118 -9.48 36.35 11.31
C ARG A 118 -8.94 37.73 10.92
N ALA A 119 -8.14 37.84 9.86
CA ALA A 119 -7.67 39.12 9.33
C ALA A 119 -8.83 39.89 8.70
N THR A 120 -9.66 39.25 7.88
CA THR A 120 -10.86 39.88 7.31
C THR A 120 -11.88 40.24 8.38
N LYS A 121 -12.07 39.42 9.43
CA LYS A 121 -12.91 39.81 10.59
C LYS A 121 -12.36 41.02 11.34
N LYS A 122 -11.04 41.10 11.57
CA LYS A 122 -10.41 42.27 12.23
C LYS A 122 -10.45 43.54 11.36
N GLU A 123 -10.42 43.41 10.03
CA GLU A 123 -10.59 44.53 9.11
C GLU A 123 -12.05 44.99 9.04
N VAL A 124 -13.01 44.06 9.06
CA VAL A 124 -14.45 44.37 9.15
C VAL A 124 -14.81 45.00 10.52
N ASP A 125 -14.21 44.53 11.62
CA ASP A 125 -14.42 45.11 12.95
C ASP A 125 -13.79 46.51 13.10
N LYS A 126 -12.67 46.78 12.40
CA LYS A 126 -12.09 48.14 12.34
C LYS A 126 -12.87 49.08 11.41
N ALA A 127 -13.42 48.57 10.31
CA ALA A 127 -14.26 49.36 9.40
C ALA A 127 -15.65 49.68 9.99
N ASN A 128 -16.15 48.86 10.93
CA ASN A 128 -17.39 49.14 11.69
C ASN A 128 -17.19 50.07 12.90
N ALA A 129 -15.96 50.31 13.37
CA ALA A 129 -15.71 51.24 14.46
C ALA A 129 -15.74 52.73 14.04
N ASP A 130 -15.61 53.01 12.73
CA ASP A 130 -15.63 54.38 12.18
C ASP A 130 -16.97 54.79 11.55
N LYS A 131 -18.02 53.97 11.66
CA LYS A 131 -19.38 54.34 11.21
C LYS A 131 -20.47 53.99 12.23
N ALA A 132 -20.84 55.04 12.97
CA ALA A 132 -22.18 55.35 13.48
C ALA A 132 -22.69 54.60 14.74
N GLU A 133 -22.75 55.34 15.85
CA GLU A 133 -24.00 55.48 16.61
C GLU A 133 -24.68 56.80 16.18
N PRO A 134 -26.00 57.04 16.40
CA PRO A 134 -27.08 56.14 16.87
C PRO A 134 -28.36 56.23 15.99
N SER A 135 -29.28 55.25 16.10
CA SER A 135 -30.69 55.51 16.49
C SER A 135 -31.61 54.28 16.33
N SER A 136 -32.28 53.96 17.45
CA SER A 136 -33.69 53.57 17.59
C SER A 136 -34.30 52.33 16.90
N ALA A 137 -34.62 51.36 17.77
CA ALA A 137 -35.95 50.85 18.09
C ALA A 137 -36.63 49.76 17.21
N ALA A 138 -37.01 48.69 17.95
CA ALA A 138 -38.18 47.81 17.80
C ALA A 138 -38.15 46.73 16.69
N THR A 139 -38.72 45.52 16.80
CA THR A 139 -39.22 44.63 17.87
C THR A 139 -39.53 43.27 17.19
N SER A 140 -39.31 42.15 17.90
CA SER A 140 -40.02 40.84 17.83
C SER A 140 -40.05 39.93 16.58
N SER A 141 -39.60 38.69 16.82
CA SER A 141 -40.31 37.41 16.62
C SER A 141 -40.51 36.81 15.21
N GLY A 142 -40.34 35.48 15.12
CA GLY A 142 -41.20 34.69 14.23
C GLY A 142 -40.56 33.51 13.48
N LYS A 143 -40.40 32.40 14.20
CA LYS A 143 -40.37 31.00 13.75
C LYS A 143 -41.35 30.71 12.58
N GLY A 144 -40.92 29.97 11.55
CA GLY A 144 -41.84 29.40 10.54
C GLY A 144 -41.14 28.59 9.45
N LYS A 145 -41.61 27.36 9.21
CA LYS A 145 -41.05 26.29 8.36
C LYS A 145 -42.16 25.85 7.39
N SER A 146 -41.87 25.71 6.08
CA SER A 146 -42.52 24.85 5.04
C SER A 146 -42.09 25.35 3.64
N SER A 147 -41.40 24.57 2.79
CA SER A 147 -41.94 23.72 1.69
C SER A 147 -42.98 24.46 0.83
N ASP A 148 -42.83 24.64 -0.49
CA ASP A 148 -42.64 23.60 -1.51
C ASP A 148 -42.36 24.23 -2.91
N LYS A 149 -41.75 23.42 -3.80
CA LYS A 149 -41.87 23.35 -5.27
C LYS A 149 -41.28 24.38 -6.28
N ASP A 150 -40.47 23.76 -7.15
CA ASP A 150 -40.45 23.77 -8.61
C ASP A 150 -39.97 24.99 -9.42
N GLY A 151 -39.04 24.73 -10.34
CA GLY A 151 -38.84 25.55 -11.55
C GLY A 151 -37.39 25.71 -12.01
N GLU A 152 -36.81 24.68 -12.64
CA GLU A 152 -35.73 24.83 -13.63
C GLU A 152 -36.31 25.47 -14.91
N PRO A 153 -35.49 26.19 -15.69
CA PRO A 153 -34.64 25.53 -16.69
C PRO A 153 -33.15 25.90 -16.62
#